data_AF-A0A8T3LWP8-F1
#
_entry.id   AF-A0A8T3LWP8-F1
#
_cell.length_a   1.000
_cell.length_b   1.000
_cell.length_c   1.000
_cell.angle_alpha   90.00
_cell.angle_beta   90.00
_cell.angle_gamma   90.00
#
_symmetry.space_group_name_H-M   'P 1'
#
loop_
_entity.id
_entity.type
_entity.pdbx_description
1 polymer ?
#
loop_
_entity_poly.entity_id
_entity_poly.type
_entity_poly.pdbx_seq_one_letter_code
_entity_poly.pdbx_strand_id
1 'polypeptide(L)'
;SAHRLGISGRSNGGLLVGASITQHPELFGAAIAEVGVMDMLRFHRFTIGWGWTSDYGSSDDTHQFHTLRTYSPLHNIRDGTRYPPTLVTTGDHDDRVVPGHSFKFAAALQAVQSGDAPIIIRIDTDAGHGLGKPVNKLIDERADVLAFLDASLAASSAGAGNLDPEG
;
A
#
# COMPACT_ATOMS: atom_id res chain seq x y z
N SER A 1 11.28 -18.34 1.53
CA SER A 1 10.68 -18.16 0.19
C SER A 1 9.79 -16.94 0.22
N ALA A 2 9.78 -16.12 -0.85
CA ALA A 2 8.98 -14.90 -0.97
C ALA A 2 7.48 -15.16 -0.75
N HIS A 3 6.97 -16.32 -1.18
CA HIS A 3 5.56 -16.72 -1.03
C HIS A 3 5.07 -16.84 0.43
N ARG A 4 5.97 -16.83 1.42
CA ARG A 4 5.64 -16.87 2.85
C ARG A 4 5.97 -15.56 3.57
N LEU A 5 6.33 -14.51 2.84
CA LEU A 5 6.72 -13.22 3.39
C LEU A 5 5.62 -12.18 3.12
N GLY A 6 4.99 -11.69 4.19
CA GLY A 6 4.12 -10.51 4.15
C GLY A 6 4.89 -9.25 4.56
N ILE A 7 4.56 -8.11 3.95
CA ILE A 7 5.02 -6.79 4.38
C ILE A 7 3.83 -5.94 4.83
N SER A 8 3.96 -5.23 5.95
CA SER A 8 2.90 -4.37 6.48
C SER A 8 3.48 -3.06 7.02
N GLY A 9 2.76 -1.96 6.82
CA GLY A 9 3.18 -0.67 7.36
C GLY A 9 2.08 0.38 7.29
N ARG A 10 2.16 1.33 8.22
CA ARG A 10 1.14 2.37 8.44
C ARG A 10 1.70 3.78 8.34
N SER A 11 0.95 4.72 7.76
CA SER A 11 1.36 6.12 7.58
C SER A 11 2.64 6.23 6.72
N ASN A 12 3.76 6.72 7.24
CA ASN A 12 5.06 6.59 6.57
C ASN A 12 5.44 5.13 6.27
N GLY A 13 5.03 4.18 7.13
CA GLY A 13 5.16 2.75 6.85
C GLY A 13 4.27 2.29 5.68
N GLY A 14 3.15 2.96 5.42
CA GLY A 14 2.33 2.68 4.24
C GLY A 14 3.02 3.14 2.95
N LEU A 15 3.70 4.28 2.99
CA LEU A 15 4.62 4.71 1.93
C LEU A 15 5.72 3.67 1.71
N LEU A 16 6.37 3.18 2.78
CA LEU A 16 7.38 2.12 2.70
C LEU A 16 6.83 0.91 1.94
N VAL A 17 5.67 0.37 2.35
CA VAL A 17 5.07 -0.79 1.68
C VAL A 17 4.80 -0.50 0.20
N GLY A 18 4.16 0.63 -0.11
CA GLY A 18 3.86 1.03 -1.49
C GLY A 18 5.10 1.15 -2.35
N ALA A 19 6.18 1.74 -1.82
CA ALA A 19 7.46 1.88 -2.52
C ALA A 19 8.12 0.50 -2.72
N SER A 20 8.10 -0.36 -1.70
CA SER A 20 8.67 -1.71 -1.78
C SER A 20 7.99 -2.55 -2.87
N ILE A 21 6.65 -2.59 -2.92
CA ILE A 21 5.95 -3.42 -3.91
C ILE A 21 5.99 -2.83 -5.33
N THR A 22 6.16 -1.52 -5.47
CA THR A 22 6.31 -0.89 -6.79
C THR A 22 7.72 -1.02 -7.35
N GLN A 23 8.74 -1.19 -6.49
CA GLN A 23 10.12 -1.45 -6.89
C GLN A 23 10.39 -2.95 -7.10
N HIS A 24 10.00 -3.78 -6.14
CA HIS A 24 10.32 -5.21 -6.05
C HIS A 24 9.09 -6.05 -5.68
N PRO A 25 8.07 -6.12 -6.56
CA PRO A 25 6.85 -6.90 -6.30
C PRO A 25 7.12 -8.39 -6.06
N GLU A 26 8.16 -8.95 -6.66
CA GLU A 26 8.55 -10.36 -6.58
C GLU A 26 9.02 -10.84 -5.21
N LEU A 27 9.38 -9.91 -4.31
CA LEU A 27 9.93 -10.25 -2.99
C LEU A 27 8.86 -10.60 -1.95
N PHE A 28 7.59 -10.29 -2.22
CA PHE A 28 6.52 -10.37 -1.23
C PHE A 28 5.40 -11.31 -1.69
N GLY A 29 4.91 -12.14 -0.77
CA GLY A 29 3.73 -12.96 -0.96
C GLY A 29 2.42 -12.23 -0.63
N ALA A 30 2.48 -11.14 0.14
CA ALA A 30 1.35 -10.26 0.43
C ALA A 30 1.81 -8.89 0.93
N ALA A 31 1.00 -7.85 0.73
CA ALA A 31 1.29 -6.48 1.15
C ALA A 31 0.10 -5.80 1.82
N ILE A 32 0.35 -5.16 2.97
CA ILE A 32 -0.64 -4.39 3.75
C ILE A 32 -0.17 -2.94 3.86
N ALA A 33 -0.88 -2.04 3.19
CA ALA A 33 -0.52 -0.62 3.13
C ALA A 33 -1.61 0.21 3.81
N GLU A 34 -1.35 0.69 5.03
CA GLU A 34 -2.36 1.31 5.89
C GLU A 34 -2.18 2.84 5.97
N VAL A 35 -3.23 3.61 5.65
CA VAL A 35 -3.27 5.09 5.71
C VAL A 35 -1.98 5.75 5.18
N GLY A 36 -1.46 5.24 4.06
CA GLY A 36 -0.11 5.56 3.57
C GLY A 36 -0.04 6.78 2.64
N VAL A 37 1.12 7.43 2.63
CA VAL A 37 1.40 8.57 1.73
C VAL A 37 1.83 8.04 0.36
N MET A 38 0.89 7.87 -0.57
CA MET A 38 1.17 7.18 -1.85
C MET A 38 1.55 8.10 -3.02
N ASP A 39 1.24 9.39 -2.91
CA ASP A 39 1.47 10.41 -3.95
C ASP A 39 2.47 11.42 -3.39
N MET A 40 3.74 11.11 -3.56
CA MET A 40 4.83 11.95 -3.04
C MET A 40 5.00 13.24 -3.84
N LEU A 41 4.34 13.38 -4.98
CA LEU A 41 4.40 14.62 -5.76
C LEU A 41 3.35 15.64 -5.32
N ARG A 42 2.35 15.23 -4.53
CA ARG A 42 1.27 16.11 -4.11
C ARG A 42 0.93 16.05 -2.62
N PHE A 43 1.58 15.21 -1.82
CA PHE A 43 1.25 15.05 -0.40
C PHE A 43 1.23 16.39 0.36
N HIS A 44 2.17 17.29 0.07
CA HIS A 44 2.33 18.59 0.72
C HIS A 44 1.20 19.57 0.42
N ARG A 45 0.35 19.27 -0.57
CA ARG A 45 -0.80 20.10 -0.96
C ARG A 45 -2.06 19.80 -0.13
N PHE A 46 -2.03 18.79 0.74
CA PHE A 46 -3.21 18.35 1.50
C PHE A 46 -2.97 18.49 3.01
N THR A 47 -3.99 19.04 3.69
CA THR A 47 -4.09 19.13 5.16
C THR A 47 -2.77 19.51 5.86
N ILE A 48 -2.18 18.60 6.65
CA ILE A 48 -0.94 18.81 7.40
C ILE A 48 0.31 18.30 6.65
N GLY A 49 0.14 17.79 5.43
CA GLY A 49 1.22 17.22 4.63
C GLY A 49 2.34 18.22 4.35
N TRP A 50 2.06 19.52 4.30
CA TRP A 50 3.09 20.57 4.18
C TRP A 50 4.12 20.50 5.32
N GLY A 51 3.75 20.02 6.49
CA GLY A 51 4.65 19.87 7.64
C GLY A 51 5.68 18.76 7.48
N TRP A 52 5.47 17.80 6.57
CA TRP A 52 6.40 16.69 6.33
C TRP A 52 7.40 16.97 5.22
N THR A 53 7.40 18.17 4.64
CA THR A 53 8.42 18.56 3.66
C THR A 53 9.82 18.66 4.28
N SER A 54 9.93 18.80 5.61
CA SER A 54 11.20 18.69 6.32
C SER A 54 11.85 17.32 6.18
N ASP A 55 11.02 16.27 6.07
CA ASP A 55 11.44 14.88 6.07
C ASP A 55 11.57 14.35 4.63
N TYR A 56 10.58 14.66 3.78
CA TYR A 56 10.51 14.14 2.42
C TYR A 56 11.07 15.09 1.35
N GLY A 57 11.09 16.39 1.63
CA GLY A 57 11.22 17.43 0.61
C GLY A 57 9.89 17.83 -0.01
N SER A 58 9.94 18.67 -1.04
CA SER A 58 8.78 19.22 -1.76
C SER A 58 8.97 19.10 -3.25
N SER A 59 7.93 18.68 -3.97
CA SER A 59 7.93 18.62 -5.43
C SER A 59 7.84 20.00 -6.10
N ASP A 60 7.67 21.06 -5.31
CA ASP A 60 7.76 22.44 -5.79
C ASP A 60 9.23 22.85 -6.06
N ASP A 61 10.19 22.15 -5.47
CA ASP A 61 11.60 22.23 -5.80
C ASP A 61 11.95 21.21 -6.89
N THR A 62 12.58 21.66 -7.98
CA THR A 62 12.84 20.79 -9.15
C THR A 62 13.82 19.66 -8.83
N HIS A 63 14.83 19.88 -7.99
CA HIS A 63 15.78 18.84 -7.62
C HIS A 63 15.10 17.78 -6.75
N GLN A 64 14.33 18.21 -5.76
CA GLN A 64 13.59 17.30 -4.87
C GLN A 64 12.45 16.58 -5.60
N PHE A 65 11.79 17.22 -6.58
CA PHE A 65 10.81 16.57 -7.46
C PHE A 65 11.36 15.29 -8.08
N HIS A 66 12.59 15.34 -8.63
CA HIS A 66 13.21 14.17 -9.23
C HIS A 66 13.42 13.05 -8.22
N THR A 67 13.89 13.38 -7.01
CA THR A 67 14.02 12.42 -5.90
C THR A 67 12.68 11.82 -5.49
N LEU A 68 11.64 12.64 -5.26
CA LEU A 68 10.31 12.16 -4.88
C LEU A 68 9.71 11.25 -5.96
N ARG A 69 9.94 11.57 -7.23
CA ARG A 69 9.44 10.77 -8.35
C ARG A 69 10.05 9.37 -8.41
N THR A 70 11.31 9.18 -8.01
CA THR A 70 11.96 7.85 -8.12
C THR A 70 11.32 6.79 -7.22
N TYR A 71 10.68 7.19 -6.11
CA TYR A 71 10.11 6.26 -5.15
C TYR A 71 8.61 6.46 -4.88
N SER A 72 7.98 7.52 -5.41
CA SER A 72 6.54 7.76 -5.20
C SER A 72 5.73 6.53 -5.64
N PRO A 73 5.01 5.85 -4.73
CA PRO A 73 4.31 4.60 -5.06
C PRO A 73 3.36 4.76 -6.24
N LEU A 74 2.49 5.77 -6.21
CA LEU A 74 1.51 6.03 -7.27
C LEU A 74 2.14 6.20 -8.66
N HIS A 75 3.35 6.77 -8.75
CA HIS A 75 3.99 7.11 -10.01
C HIS A 75 4.97 6.03 -10.51
N ASN A 76 5.18 4.97 -9.74
CA ASN A 76 6.06 3.85 -10.07
C ASN A 76 5.28 2.53 -10.24
N ILE A 77 3.95 2.60 -10.31
CA ILE A 77 3.10 1.50 -10.77
C ILE A 77 3.35 1.30 -12.28
N ARG A 78 3.57 0.05 -12.68
CA ARG A 78 4.02 -0.36 -14.01
C ARG A 78 3.00 -1.30 -14.64
N ASP A 79 2.61 -0.99 -15.88
CA ASP A 79 1.74 -1.85 -16.70
C ASP A 79 2.40 -3.22 -16.96
N GLY A 80 1.59 -4.27 -17.08
CA GLY A 80 2.09 -5.64 -17.29
C GLY A 80 2.65 -6.33 -16.03
N THR A 81 2.64 -5.67 -14.87
CA THR A 81 3.29 -6.19 -13.65
C THR A 81 2.35 -7.08 -12.84
N ARG A 82 2.86 -8.21 -12.35
CA ARG A 82 2.18 -9.08 -11.39
C ARG A 82 2.50 -8.60 -9.97
N TYR A 83 1.63 -7.75 -9.43
CA TYR A 83 1.76 -7.27 -8.05
C TYR A 83 1.32 -8.33 -7.03
N PRO A 84 1.90 -8.36 -5.81
CA PRO A 84 1.45 -9.27 -4.78
C PRO A 84 0.00 -8.96 -4.35
N PRO A 85 -0.72 -9.92 -3.76
CA PRO A 85 -1.98 -9.64 -3.08
C PRO A 85 -1.81 -8.44 -2.15
N THR A 86 -2.58 -7.38 -2.38
CA THR A 86 -2.40 -6.10 -1.68
C THR A 86 -3.71 -5.67 -1.03
N LEU A 87 -3.67 -5.44 0.28
CA LEU A 87 -4.74 -4.77 1.01
C LEU A 87 -4.31 -3.35 1.36
N VAL A 88 -5.00 -2.39 0.77
CA VAL A 88 -4.86 -0.97 1.11
C VAL A 88 -5.94 -0.62 2.12
N THR A 89 -5.59 0.01 3.25
CA THR A 89 -6.57 0.49 4.23
C THR A 89 -6.52 2.01 4.36
N THR A 90 -7.67 2.62 4.61
CA THR A 90 -7.79 4.06 4.92
C THR A 90 -9.06 4.33 5.72
N GLY A 91 -9.21 5.54 6.26
CA GLY A 91 -10.43 6.00 6.94
C GLY A 91 -11.04 7.18 6.21
N ASP A 92 -12.36 7.22 6.03
CA ASP A 92 -13.06 8.26 5.25
C ASP A 92 -12.89 9.70 5.80
N HIS A 93 -12.59 9.83 7.10
CA HIS A 93 -12.34 11.10 7.79
C HIS A 93 -10.87 11.26 8.20
N ASP A 94 -9.93 10.59 7.52
CA ASP A 94 -8.50 10.81 7.76
C ASP A 94 -8.05 12.19 7.25
N ASP A 95 -7.95 13.15 8.17
CA ASP A 95 -7.48 14.50 7.90
C ASP A 95 -5.96 14.64 8.04
N ARG A 96 -5.25 13.59 8.46
CA ARG A 96 -3.78 13.59 8.50
C ARG A 96 -3.21 13.16 7.16
N VAL A 97 -3.47 11.93 6.75
CA VAL A 97 -3.10 11.41 5.42
C VAL A 97 -4.38 11.22 4.63
N VAL A 98 -4.67 12.17 3.74
CA VAL A 98 -5.96 12.16 3.03
C VAL A 98 -6.21 10.85 2.27
N PRO A 99 -7.44 10.30 2.31
CA PRO A 99 -7.75 8.99 1.71
C PRO A 99 -7.50 8.91 0.20
N GLY A 100 -7.47 10.07 -0.47
CA GLY A 100 -7.12 10.19 -1.87
C GLY A 100 -5.77 9.59 -2.24
N HIS A 101 -4.83 9.45 -1.30
CA HIS A 101 -3.60 8.68 -1.51
C HIS A 101 -3.90 7.20 -1.76
N SER A 102 -4.62 6.56 -0.82
CA SER A 102 -5.02 5.16 -0.91
C SER A 102 -5.94 4.89 -2.09
N PHE A 103 -6.90 5.79 -2.37
CA PHE A 103 -7.83 5.64 -3.50
C PHE A 103 -7.11 5.57 -4.84
N LYS A 104 -6.24 6.56 -5.12
CA LYS A 104 -5.48 6.60 -6.38
C LYS A 104 -4.54 5.40 -6.51
N PHE A 105 -3.87 5.03 -5.43
CA PHE A 105 -2.93 3.90 -5.44
C PHE A 105 -3.63 2.57 -5.71
N ALA A 106 -4.72 2.27 -5.00
CA ALA A 106 -5.50 1.05 -5.21
C ALA A 106 -6.09 1.00 -6.63
N ALA A 107 -6.68 2.10 -7.11
CA ALA A 107 -7.24 2.17 -8.46
C ALA A 107 -6.17 1.97 -9.54
N ALA A 108 -5.00 2.60 -9.40
CA ALA A 108 -3.90 2.45 -10.34
C ALA A 108 -3.35 1.01 -10.35
N LEU A 109 -3.19 0.37 -9.18
CA LEU A 109 -2.77 -1.02 -9.10
C LEU A 109 -3.79 -1.97 -9.74
N GLN A 110 -5.08 -1.80 -9.44
CA GLN A 110 -6.15 -2.59 -10.05
C GLN A 110 -6.17 -2.47 -11.58
N ALA A 111 -5.93 -1.27 -12.11
CA ALA A 111 -5.96 -1.02 -13.54
C ALA A 111 -4.84 -1.72 -14.31
N VAL A 112 -3.68 -1.97 -13.69
CA VAL A 112 -2.50 -2.54 -14.35
C VAL A 112 -2.16 -3.97 -13.94
N GLN A 113 -2.84 -4.49 -12.92
CA GLN A 113 -2.56 -5.81 -12.36
C GLN A 113 -2.72 -6.87 -13.46
N SER A 114 -1.62 -7.57 -13.74
CA SER A 114 -1.54 -8.58 -14.80
C SER A 114 -1.63 -10.02 -14.28
N GLY A 115 -1.74 -10.22 -12.97
CA GLY A 115 -2.00 -11.51 -12.33
C GLY A 115 -3.35 -11.57 -11.63
N ASP A 116 -3.70 -12.75 -11.12
CA ASP A 116 -4.99 -12.98 -10.44
C ASP A 116 -4.96 -12.58 -8.95
N ALA A 117 -3.83 -12.07 -8.47
CA ALA A 117 -3.66 -11.66 -7.09
C ALA A 117 -4.56 -10.45 -6.77
N PRO A 118 -5.38 -10.51 -5.71
CA PRO A 118 -6.36 -9.49 -5.42
C PRO A 118 -5.70 -8.19 -4.96
N ILE A 119 -6.18 -7.06 -5.49
CA ILE A 119 -5.87 -5.72 -5.01
C ILE A 119 -7.16 -5.14 -4.42
N ILE A 120 -7.20 -5.02 -3.09
CA ILE A 120 -8.40 -4.63 -2.34
C ILE A 120 -8.13 -3.33 -1.61
N ILE A 121 -9.14 -2.46 -1.55
CA ILE A 121 -9.14 -1.31 -0.65
C ILE A 121 -10.26 -1.45 0.38
N ARG A 122 -9.91 -1.34 1.66
CA ARG A 122 -10.84 -1.28 2.80
C ARG A 122 -10.91 0.16 3.31
N ILE A 123 -12.11 0.74 3.28
CA ILE A 123 -12.36 2.11 3.72
C ILE A 123 -13.18 2.01 5.00
N ASP A 124 -12.59 2.39 6.12
CA ASP A 124 -13.29 2.45 7.40
C ASP A 124 -14.13 3.74 7.46
N THR A 125 -15.44 3.62 7.67
CA THR A 125 -16.37 4.76 7.73
C THR A 125 -16.35 5.39 9.12
N ASP A 126 -16.66 6.68 9.27
CA ASP A 126 -16.63 7.38 10.57
C ASP A 126 -15.29 7.19 11.32
N ALA A 127 -14.18 7.16 10.57
CA ALA A 127 -12.87 6.84 11.12
C ALA A 127 -11.76 7.70 10.49
N GLY A 128 -10.91 8.27 11.35
CA GLY A 128 -9.74 9.07 10.93
C GLY A 128 -8.44 8.26 10.88
N HIS A 129 -7.30 8.97 10.99
CA HIS A 129 -5.96 8.38 10.93
C HIS A 129 -5.68 7.28 11.96
N GLY A 130 -6.52 7.21 13.01
CA GLY A 130 -6.65 6.09 13.93
C GLY A 130 -6.54 6.43 15.41
N LEU A 131 -6.31 7.70 15.77
CA LEU A 131 -6.54 8.17 17.15
C LEU A 131 -8.05 8.18 17.43
N GLY A 132 -8.45 7.65 18.58
CA GLY A 132 -9.86 7.64 19.01
C GLY A 132 -10.76 6.61 18.31
N LYS A 133 -10.20 5.69 17.51
CA LYS A 133 -10.98 4.58 16.94
C LYS A 133 -11.58 3.71 18.06
N PRO A 134 -12.89 3.42 18.03
CA PRO A 134 -13.52 2.44 18.92
C PRO A 134 -12.84 1.07 18.87
N VAL A 135 -12.76 0.38 20.01
CA VAL A 135 -12.07 -0.92 20.12
C VAL A 135 -12.64 -1.97 19.16
N ASN A 136 -13.96 -2.00 18.94
CA ASN A 136 -14.58 -2.90 17.98
C ASN A 136 -14.05 -2.67 16.55
N LYS A 137 -13.91 -1.42 16.11
CA LYS A 137 -13.34 -1.12 14.79
C LYS A 137 -11.88 -1.56 14.67
N LEU A 138 -11.10 -1.45 15.75
CA LEU A 138 -9.72 -1.96 15.79
C LEU A 138 -9.68 -3.48 15.69
N ILE A 139 -10.60 -4.18 16.35
CA ILE A 139 -10.73 -5.64 16.27
C ILE A 139 -11.10 -6.06 14.84
N ASP A 140 -12.11 -5.43 14.25
CA ASP A 140 -12.58 -5.74 12.89
C ASP A 140 -11.46 -5.50 11.86
N GLU A 141 -10.79 -4.34 11.92
CA GLU A 141 -9.66 -4.02 11.04
C GLU A 141 -8.53 -5.03 11.18
N ARG A 142 -8.19 -5.43 12.41
CA ARG A 142 -7.10 -6.39 12.62
C ARG A 142 -7.48 -7.80 12.19
N ALA A 143 -8.74 -8.20 12.39
CA ALA A 143 -9.26 -9.48 11.92
C ALA A 143 -9.19 -9.56 10.39
N ASP A 144 -9.66 -8.52 9.68
CA ASP A 144 -9.62 -8.44 8.22
C ASP A 144 -8.17 -8.51 7.69
N VAL A 145 -7.25 -7.73 8.29
CA VAL A 145 -5.83 -7.71 7.90
C VAL A 145 -5.18 -9.08 8.08
N LEU A 146 -5.41 -9.74 9.22
CA LEU A 146 -4.82 -11.05 9.50
C LEU A 146 -5.43 -12.14 8.61
N ALA A 147 -6.74 -12.12 8.40
CA ALA A 147 -7.42 -13.07 7.52
C ALA A 147 -6.94 -12.92 6.06
N PHE A 148 -6.78 -11.68 5.59
CA PHE A 148 -6.23 -11.41 4.25
C PHE A 148 -4.79 -11.92 4.11
N LEU A 149 -3.93 -11.65 5.10
CA LEU A 149 -2.55 -12.14 5.11
C LEU A 149 -2.48 -13.66 5.07
N ASP A 150 -3.23 -14.33 5.95
CA ASP A 150 -3.26 -15.79 6.03
C ASP A 150 -3.73 -16.42 4.70
N ALA A 151 -4.87 -15.94 4.18
CA ALA A 151 -5.41 -16.42 2.90
C ALA A 151 -4.44 -16.19 1.73
N SER A 152 -3.81 -15.01 1.66
CA SER A 152 -2.88 -14.65 0.57
C SER A 152 -1.60 -15.50 0.59
N LEU A 153 -1.02 -15.71 1.77
CA LEU A 153 0.22 -16.48 1.93
C LEU A 153 -0.03 -17.99 1.78
N ALA A 154 -1.17 -18.49 2.25
CA ALA A 154 -1.58 -19.87 2.03
C ALA A 154 -1.76 -20.17 0.53
N ALA A 155 -2.51 -19.32 -0.20
CA ALA A 155 -2.72 -19.47 -1.63
C ALA A 155 -1.40 -19.39 -2.43
N SER A 156 -0.51 -18.46 -2.06
CA SER A 156 0.81 -18.32 -2.68
C SER A 156 1.68 -19.57 -2.49
N SER A 157 1.56 -20.23 -1.34
CA SER A 157 2.31 -21.45 -1.05
C SER A 157 1.78 -22.69 -1.81
N ALA A 158 0.47 -22.75 -2.08
CA ALA A 158 -0.15 -23.83 -2.83
C ALA A 158 0.18 -23.76 -4.34
N GLY A 159 0.27 -22.56 -4.91
CA GLY A 159 0.65 -22.37 -6.32
C GLY A 159 2.12 -22.70 -6.62
N ALA A 160 3.02 -22.50 -5.65
CA ALA A 160 4.44 -22.82 -5.79
C ALA A 160 4.72 -24.34 -5.80
N GLY A 161 3.80 -25.17 -5.30
CA GLY A 161 3.93 -26.64 -5.30
C GLY A 161 3.65 -27.31 -6.66
N ASN A 162 3.23 -26.56 -7.67
CA ASN A 162 2.82 -27.09 -8.98
C ASN A 162 3.76 -26.70 -10.14
N LEU A 163 4.96 -26.16 -9.85
CA LEU A 163 5.93 -25.75 -10.87
C LEU A 163 7.12 -26.70 -11.08
N ASP A 164 7.11 -27.92 -10.51
CA ASP A 164 8.08 -28.96 -10.91
C ASP A 164 7.38 -30.15 -11.61
N PRO A 165 7.24 -30.10 -12.95
CA PRO A 165 7.36 -31.28 -13.78
C PRO A 165 8.76 -31.27 -14.41
N GLU A 166 9.66 -32.06 -13.83
CA GLU A 166 10.98 -32.49 -14.35
C GLU A 166 12.19 -31.55 -14.15
N GLY A 167 13.18 -32.07 -13.40
CA GLY A 167 14.53 -31.52 -13.23
C GLY A 167 15.25 -32.01 -11.99
#